data_AF-A0AAD6TZY0-F1
#
_entry.id   AF-A0AAD6TZY0-F1
#
_cell.length_a   1.000
_cell.length_b   1.000
_cell.length_c   1.000
_cell.angle_alpha   90.00
_cell.angle_beta   90.00
_cell.angle_gamma   90.00
#
_symmetry.space_group_name_H-M   'P 1'
#
loop_
_entity.id
_entity.type
_entity.pdbx_description
1 polymer ?
#
loop_
_entity_poly.entity_id
_entity_poly.type
_entity_poly.pdbx_seq_one_letter_code
_entity_poly.pdbx_strand_id
1 'polypeptide(L)'
;LSSKNTVKAVRQALQSLPQTLDQTYEEAIERILSQSSEDKELALRTLTWVAYTKRPLSVAELREALAIEPGADAIDTDNLLDISIVLAVCAGLIIVDEEMSVVRLIHYTTQHYFDRIQSVKFPDAHQIIAALCLVYWSF
;
A
#
# COMPACT_ATOMS: atom_id res chain seq x y z
N LEU A 1 18.07 -0.33 -11.48
CA LEU A 1 19.10 0.10 -12.48
C LEU A 1 20.55 -0.06 -12.00
N SER A 2 20.82 -0.29 -10.71
CA SER A 2 22.19 -0.23 -10.15
C SER A 2 23.09 -1.47 -10.40
N SER A 3 22.63 -2.55 -11.04
CA SER A 3 23.42 -3.81 -11.15
C SER A 3 23.93 -4.18 -12.56
N LYS A 4 23.75 -3.34 -13.59
CA LYS A 4 24.13 -3.69 -14.98
C LYS A 4 25.48 -3.09 -15.38
N ASN A 5 26.50 -3.94 -15.47
CA ASN A 5 27.90 -3.54 -15.71
C ASN A 5 28.26 -3.24 -17.19
N THR A 6 27.33 -3.33 -18.14
CA THR A 6 27.61 -3.04 -19.56
C THR A 6 26.53 -2.18 -20.21
N VAL A 7 26.95 -1.31 -21.14
CA VAL A 7 26.05 -0.45 -21.93
C VAL A 7 24.97 -1.26 -22.67
N LYS A 8 25.32 -2.45 -23.16
CA LYS A 8 24.36 -3.36 -23.82
C LYS A 8 23.29 -3.85 -22.85
N ALA A 9 23.68 -4.25 -21.64
CA ALA A 9 22.76 -4.75 -20.63
C ALA A 9 21.83 -3.64 -20.11
N VAL A 10 22.34 -2.39 -19.99
CA VAL A 10 21.52 -1.20 -19.71
C VAL A 10 20.53 -0.95 -20.83
N ARG A 11 20.96 -0.94 -22.10
CA ARG A 11 20.07 -0.73 -23.26
C ARG A 11 18.97 -1.79 -23.36
N GLN A 12 19.28 -3.04 -23.07
CA GLN A 12 18.27 -4.11 -23.01
C GLN A 12 17.29 -3.93 -21.84
N ALA A 13 17.76 -3.47 -20.68
CA ALA A 13 16.86 -3.16 -19.57
C ALA A 13 15.91 -2.00 -19.87
N LEU A 14 16.37 -1.00 -20.63
CA LEU A 14 15.52 0.10 -21.08
C LEU A 14 14.42 -0.38 -22.03
N GLN A 15 14.66 -1.44 -22.81
CA GLN A 15 13.64 -2.05 -23.68
C GLN A 15 12.60 -2.86 -22.90
N SER A 16 12.93 -3.32 -21.69
CA SER A 16 12.02 -4.07 -20.81
C SER A 16 11.32 -3.17 -19.78
N LEU A 17 11.41 -1.85 -19.91
CA LEU A 17 10.67 -0.95 -19.04
C LEU A 17 9.17 -1.01 -19.41
N PRO A 18 8.29 -0.91 -18.42
CA PRO A 18 6.86 -0.80 -18.69
C PRO A 18 6.60 0.39 -19.62
N GLN A 19 5.83 0.15 -20.68
CA GLN A 19 5.55 1.16 -21.71
C GLN A 19 4.38 2.07 -21.32
N THR A 20 3.65 1.70 -20.27
CA THR A 20 2.49 2.43 -19.77
C THR A 20 2.54 2.53 -18.25
N LEU A 21 1.88 3.55 -17.70
CA LEU A 21 1.74 3.71 -16.25
C LEU A 21 1.03 2.50 -15.62
N ASP A 22 0.05 1.93 -16.31
CA ASP A 22 -0.69 0.75 -15.84
C ASP A 22 0.22 -0.46 -15.67
N GLN A 23 1.12 -0.72 -16.63
CA GLN A 23 2.11 -1.78 -16.51
C GLN A 23 3.07 -1.51 -15.35
N THR A 24 3.49 -0.25 -15.16
CA THR A 24 4.34 0.13 -14.01
C THR A 24 3.66 -0.16 -12.68
N TYR A 25 2.36 0.13 -12.56
CA TYR A 25 1.59 -0.16 -11.35
C TYR A 25 1.34 -1.66 -11.17
N GLU A 26 1.04 -2.40 -12.23
CA GLU A 26 0.88 -3.85 -12.17
C GLU A 26 2.19 -4.53 -11.76
N GLU A 27 3.33 -4.15 -12.32
CA GLU A 27 4.65 -4.65 -11.90
C GLU A 27 4.93 -4.34 -10.42
N ALA A 28 4.47 -3.20 -9.90
CA ALA A 28 4.58 -2.90 -8.46
C ALA A 28 3.68 -3.81 -7.60
N ILE A 29 2.44 -4.08 -8.04
CA ILE A 29 1.56 -5.03 -7.37
C ILE A 29 2.15 -6.44 -7.41
N GLU A 30 2.69 -6.89 -8.54
CA GLU A 30 3.33 -8.20 -8.67
C GLU A 30 4.55 -8.34 -7.74
N ARG A 31 5.35 -7.27 -7.61
CA ARG A 31 6.44 -7.23 -6.62
C ARG A 31 5.91 -7.41 -5.19
N ILE A 32 4.80 -6.75 -4.84
CA ILE A 32 4.15 -6.92 -3.52
C ILE A 32 3.69 -8.35 -3.30
N LEU A 33 3.03 -8.95 -4.30
CA LEU A 33 2.51 -10.31 -4.23
C LEU A 33 3.60 -11.38 -4.13
N SER A 34 4.82 -11.05 -4.55
CA SER A 34 6.00 -11.93 -4.51
C SER A 34 6.79 -11.85 -3.20
N GLN A 35 6.39 -10.99 -2.25
CA GLN A 35 7.03 -10.88 -0.93
C GLN A 35 6.67 -12.06 -0.02
N SER A 36 7.21 -12.06 1.21
CA SER A 36 6.79 -13.00 2.25
C SER A 36 5.28 -12.90 2.50
N SER A 37 4.67 -13.94 3.08
CA SER A 37 3.22 -13.93 3.32
C SER A 37 2.80 -12.76 4.22
N GLU A 38 3.62 -12.45 5.23
CA GLU A 38 3.41 -11.37 6.19
C GLU A 38 3.53 -9.99 5.52
N ASP A 39 4.63 -9.74 4.79
CA ASP A 39 4.83 -8.46 4.09
C ASP A 39 3.78 -8.21 3.02
N LYS A 40 3.38 -9.27 2.30
CA LYS A 40 2.32 -9.21 1.30
C LYS A 40 0.99 -8.82 1.95
N GLU A 41 0.63 -9.46 3.07
CA GLU A 41 -0.59 -9.15 3.80
C GLU A 41 -0.59 -7.70 4.31
N LEU A 42 0.51 -7.28 4.94
CA LEU A 42 0.69 -5.92 5.42
C LEU A 42 0.55 -4.89 4.28
N ALA A 43 1.19 -5.13 3.15
CA ALA A 43 1.12 -4.24 1.99
C ALA A 43 -0.30 -4.16 1.42
N LEU A 44 -1.01 -5.28 1.28
CA LEU A 44 -2.39 -5.29 0.76
C LEU A 44 -3.37 -4.60 1.72
N ARG A 45 -3.24 -4.81 3.03
CA ARG A 45 -4.03 -4.09 4.05
C ARG A 45 -3.75 -2.59 3.99
N THR A 46 -2.48 -2.21 3.89
CA THR A 46 -2.07 -0.81 3.77
C THR A 46 -2.65 -0.15 2.52
N LEU A 47 -2.51 -0.80 1.35
CA LEU A 47 -3.07 -0.30 0.09
C LEU A 47 -4.60 -0.18 0.15
N THR A 48 -5.26 -1.10 0.85
CA THR A 48 -6.71 -1.03 1.07
C THR A 48 -7.08 0.26 1.80
N TRP A 49 -6.41 0.57 2.91
CA TRP A 49 -6.63 1.80 3.67
C TRP A 49 -6.30 3.06 2.85
N VAL A 50 -5.15 3.09 2.19
CA VAL A 50 -4.68 4.30 1.49
C VAL A 50 -5.47 4.59 0.21
N ALA A 51 -5.91 3.57 -0.53
CA ALA A 51 -6.60 3.75 -1.81
C ALA A 51 -8.12 3.95 -1.67
N TYR A 52 -8.76 3.42 -0.61
CA TYR A 52 -10.22 3.33 -0.55
C TYR A 52 -10.87 4.03 0.65
N THR A 53 -10.09 4.75 1.45
CA THR A 53 -10.63 5.69 2.44
C THR A 53 -11.13 6.97 1.79
N LYS A 54 -12.12 7.61 2.42
CA LYS A 54 -12.73 8.86 1.89
C LYS A 54 -11.84 10.09 2.00
N ARG A 55 -10.87 10.06 2.91
CA ARG A 55 -9.87 11.11 3.10
C ARG A 55 -8.51 10.45 3.36
N PRO A 56 -7.40 11.14 3.07
CA PRO A 56 -6.08 10.71 3.51
C PRO A 56 -6.05 10.48 5.02
N LEU A 57 -5.31 9.45 5.43
CA LEU A 57 -5.07 9.13 6.83
C LEU A 57 -3.77 9.77 7.28
N SER A 58 -3.73 10.25 8.52
CA SER A 58 -2.45 10.57 9.17
C SER A 58 -1.60 9.30 9.36
N VAL A 59 -0.31 9.49 9.59
CA VAL A 59 0.60 8.36 9.92
C VAL A 59 0.12 7.61 11.17
N ALA A 60 -0.38 8.32 12.18
CA ALA A 60 -0.89 7.69 13.41
C ALA A 60 -2.15 6.85 13.13
N GLU A 61 -3.13 7.42 12.43
CA GLU A 61 -4.38 6.72 12.06
C GLU A 61 -4.12 5.45 11.26
N LEU A 62 -3.19 5.50 10.29
CA LEU A 62 -2.85 4.30 9.50
C LEU A 62 -2.21 3.22 10.37
N ARG A 63 -1.29 3.59 11.27
CA ARG A 63 -0.62 2.63 12.16
C ARG A 63 -1.60 1.97 13.12
N GLU A 64 -2.50 2.76 13.71
CA GLU A 64 -3.59 2.23 14.53
C GLU A 64 -4.48 1.28 13.72
N ALA A 65 -4.91 1.70 12.52
CA ALA A 65 -5.78 0.90 11.66
C ALA A 65 -5.16 -0.45 11.22
N LEU A 66 -3.83 -0.51 11.12
CA LEU A 66 -3.09 -1.74 10.82
C LEU A 66 -2.89 -2.62 12.06
N ALA A 67 -2.87 -2.04 13.26
CA ALA A 67 -2.73 -2.76 14.53
C ALA A 67 -4.04 -3.39 15.04
N ILE A 68 -5.21 -2.98 14.51
CA ILE A 68 -6.50 -3.55 14.91
C ILE A 68 -6.60 -5.02 14.48
N GLU A 69 -6.87 -5.89 15.45
CA GLU A 69 -7.24 -7.29 15.24
C GLU A 69 -8.76 -7.47 15.36
N PRO A 70 -9.40 -8.31 14.52
CA PRO A 70 -10.81 -8.61 14.65
C PRO A 70 -11.15 -9.20 16.03
N GLY A 71 -12.06 -8.56 16.77
CA GLY A 71 -12.47 -9.02 18.09
C GLY A 71 -11.55 -8.58 19.24
N ALA A 72 -10.59 -7.68 18.99
CA ALA A 72 -9.87 -7.02 20.06
C ALA A 72 -10.77 -6.05 20.83
N ASP A 73 -10.48 -5.86 22.12
CA ASP A 73 -11.18 -4.92 23.02
C ASP A 73 -10.40 -3.59 23.22
N ALA A 74 -9.18 -3.50 22.68
CA ALA A 74 -8.35 -2.31 22.66
C ALA A 74 -7.30 -2.40 21.53
N ILE A 75 -6.65 -1.28 21.21
CA ILE A 75 -5.49 -1.26 20.31
C ILE A 75 -4.28 -1.76 21.07
N ASP A 76 -3.67 -2.85 20.60
CA ASP A 76 -2.39 -3.31 21.11
C ASP A 76 -1.27 -2.40 20.59
N THR A 77 -0.64 -1.65 21.50
CA THR A 77 0.47 -0.76 21.15
C THR A 77 1.71 -1.51 20.69
N ASP A 78 1.86 -2.79 21.07
CA ASP A 78 2.97 -3.63 20.65
C ASP A 78 2.83 -4.06 19.18
N ASN A 79 1.62 -3.95 18.61
CA ASN A 79 1.33 -4.17 17.19
C ASN A 79 1.50 -2.90 16.32
N LEU A 80 1.92 -1.77 16.89
CA LEU A 80 2.13 -0.53 16.13
C LEU A 80 3.41 -0.57 15.29
N LEU A 81 3.24 -0.82 13.99
CA LEU A 81 4.35 -0.89 13.03
C LEU A 81 5.03 0.46 12.82
N ASP A 82 6.35 0.45 12.58
CA ASP A 82 7.08 1.63 12.11
C ASP A 82 6.64 1.97 10.67
N ILE A 83 6.37 3.26 10.42
CA ILE A 83 5.90 3.72 9.10
C ILE A 83 6.90 3.38 7.98
N SER A 84 8.20 3.33 8.28
CA SER A 84 9.23 2.96 7.30
C SER A 84 9.08 1.53 6.78
N ILE A 85 8.66 0.59 7.64
CA ILE A 85 8.37 -0.80 7.25
C ILE A 85 7.16 -0.83 6.31
N VAL A 86 6.10 -0.11 6.68
CA VAL A 86 4.87 0.00 5.88
C VAL A 86 5.15 0.56 4.48
N LEU A 87 5.98 1.61 4.37
CA LEU A 87 6.39 2.18 3.10
C LEU A 87 7.23 1.20 2.27
N ALA A 88 8.15 0.47 2.91
CA ALA A 88 9.06 -0.45 2.25
C ALA A 88 8.32 -1.61 1.56
N VAL A 89 7.34 -2.21 2.24
CA VAL A 89 6.58 -3.35 1.70
C VAL A 89 5.59 -2.96 0.60
N CYS A 90 5.25 -1.68 0.47
CA CYS A 90 4.29 -1.18 -0.53
C CYS A 90 4.93 -0.83 -1.89
N ALA A 91 6.18 -1.25 -2.13
CA ALA A 91 6.86 -1.20 -3.43
C ALA A 91 6.89 0.19 -4.12
N GLY A 92 6.81 1.28 -3.34
CA GLY A 92 6.80 2.67 -3.82
C GLY A 92 5.45 3.18 -4.33
N LEU A 93 4.34 2.47 -4.05
CA LEU A 93 2.99 2.91 -4.43
C LEU A 93 2.42 3.98 -3.47
N ILE A 94 2.97 4.08 -2.26
CA ILE A 94 2.56 5.04 -1.24
C ILE A 94 3.74 5.90 -0.80
N ILE A 95 3.43 7.09 -0.28
CA ILE A 95 4.38 8.05 0.30
C ILE A 95 3.76 8.70 1.54
N VAL A 96 4.61 9.22 2.42
CA VAL A 96 4.20 10.18 3.44
C VAL A 96 4.36 11.58 2.86
N ASP A 97 3.29 12.36 2.89
CA ASP A 97 3.32 13.78 2.62
C ASP A 97 3.76 14.52 3.89
N GLU A 98 4.98 15.03 3.92
CA GLU A 98 5.55 15.66 5.12
C GLU A 98 4.84 16.98 5.48
N GLU A 99 4.34 17.72 4.48
CA GLU A 99 3.67 19.00 4.70
C GLU A 99 2.30 18.80 5.36
N MET A 100 1.55 17.80 4.87
CA MET A 100 0.22 17.49 5.40
C MET A 100 0.24 16.44 6.53
N SER A 101 1.38 15.78 6.76
CA SER A 101 1.53 14.66 7.71
C SER A 101 0.56 13.50 7.47
N VAL A 102 0.25 13.21 6.19
CA VAL A 102 -0.67 12.14 5.77
C VAL A 102 0.00 11.12 4.86
N VAL A 103 -0.53 9.90 4.84
CA VAL A 103 -0.12 8.86 3.90
C VAL A 103 -1.03 8.91 2.68
N ARG A 104 -0.42 8.89 1.49
CA ARG A 104 -1.15 8.92 0.22
C ARG A 104 -0.49 8.05 -0.85
N LEU A 105 -1.22 7.75 -1.91
CA LEU A 105 -0.63 7.16 -3.10
C LEU A 105 0.40 8.12 -3.72
N ILE A 106 1.45 7.55 -4.31
CA ILE A 106 2.60 8.31 -4.85
C ILE A 106 2.20 9.34 -5.91
N HIS A 107 1.10 9.08 -6.64
CA HIS A 107 0.60 9.99 -7.68
C HIS A 107 -0.89 9.77 -7.92
N TYR A 108 -1.61 10.80 -8.40
CA TYR A 108 -3.06 10.73 -8.64
C TYR A 108 -3.46 9.66 -9.67
N THR A 109 -2.61 9.38 -10.67
CA THR A 109 -2.84 8.30 -11.64
C THR A 109 -2.82 6.91 -11.01
N THR A 110 -2.14 6.77 -9.87
CA THR A 110 -2.15 5.54 -9.07
C THR A 110 -3.56 5.32 -8.51
N GLN A 111 -4.26 6.37 -8.06
CA GLN A 111 -5.65 6.26 -7.61
C GLN A 111 -6.55 5.74 -8.73
N HIS A 112 -6.47 6.33 -9.93
CA HIS A 112 -7.24 5.86 -11.09
C HIS A 112 -6.94 4.39 -11.45
N TYR A 113 -5.70 3.95 -11.24
CA TYR A 113 -5.37 2.55 -11.40
C TYR A 113 -6.09 1.67 -10.36
N PHE A 114 -6.01 2.01 -9.07
CA PHE A 114 -6.69 1.28 -7.98
C PHE A 114 -8.21 1.28 -8.13
N ASP A 115 -8.82 2.36 -8.62
CA ASP A 115 -10.26 2.43 -8.87
C ASP A 115 -10.71 1.39 -9.91
N ARG A 116 -9.92 1.19 -10.98
CA ARG A 116 -10.24 0.23 -12.05
C ARG A 116 -10.08 -1.22 -11.62
N ILE A 117 -9.11 -1.51 -10.75
CA ILE A 117 -8.82 -2.88 -10.30
C ILE A 117 -9.57 -3.27 -9.03
N GLN A 118 -10.30 -2.35 -8.40
CA GLN A 118 -10.94 -2.55 -7.10
C GLN A 118 -11.81 -3.81 -7.09
N SER A 119 -12.73 -3.95 -8.04
CA SER A 119 -13.67 -5.07 -8.06
C SER A 119 -13.01 -6.45 -8.25
N VAL A 120 -11.78 -6.48 -8.79
CA VAL A 120 -11.06 -7.72 -9.10
C VAL A 120 -10.02 -8.05 -8.02
N LYS A 121 -9.22 -7.06 -7.59
CA LYS A 121 -8.09 -7.27 -6.68
C LYS A 121 -8.40 -6.89 -5.23
N PHE A 122 -9.40 -6.01 -4.99
CA PHE A 122 -9.78 -5.52 -3.67
C PHE A 122 -11.32 -5.47 -3.46
N PRO A 123 -12.05 -6.57 -3.74
CA PRO A 123 -13.52 -6.57 -3.76
C PRO A 123 -14.14 -6.18 -2.40
N ASP A 124 -13.48 -6.55 -1.30
CA ASP A 124 -13.99 -6.37 0.06
C ASP A 124 -13.41 -5.13 0.75
N ALA A 125 -12.69 -4.25 0.03
CA ALA A 125 -11.99 -3.10 0.62
C ALA A 125 -12.87 -2.25 1.54
N HIS A 126 -14.04 -1.82 1.05
CA HIS A 126 -14.94 -0.99 1.83
C HIS A 126 -15.58 -1.75 3.01
N GLN A 127 -15.79 -3.07 2.87
CA GLN A 127 -16.35 -3.90 3.95
C GLN A 127 -15.32 -4.05 5.08
N ILE A 128 -14.06 -4.33 4.73
CA ILE A 128 -12.94 -4.44 5.68
C ILE A 128 -12.74 -3.12 6.42
N ILE A 129 -12.68 -1.99 5.70
CA ILE A 129 -12.54 -0.66 6.31
C ILE A 129 -13.70 -0.40 7.28
N ALA A 130 -14.95 -0.61 6.85
CA ALA A 130 -16.11 -0.36 7.69
C ALA A 130 -16.11 -1.24 8.95
N ALA A 131 -15.79 -2.52 8.83
CA ALA A 131 -15.72 -3.45 9.96
C ALA A 131 -14.65 -3.01 10.97
N LEU A 132 -13.45 -2.66 10.51
CA LEU A 132 -12.37 -2.22 11.40
C LEU A 132 -12.66 -0.86 12.05
N CYS A 133 -13.32 0.06 11.36
CA CYS A 133 -13.80 1.31 11.97
C CYS A 133 -14.84 1.05 13.08
N LEU A 134 -15.72 0.06 12.92
CA LEU A 134 -16.68 -0.31 13.96
C LEU A 134 -15.99 -0.90 15.20
N VAL A 135 -14.95 -1.72 14.99
CA VAL A 135 -14.11 -2.23 16.09
C VAL A 135 -13.41 -1.07 16.79
N TYR A 136 -12.83 -0.13 16.05
CA TYR A 136 -12.18 1.05 16.63
C TYR A 136 -13.14 1.91 17.48
N TRP A 137 -14.40 2.04 17.08
CA TRP A 137 -15.44 2.74 17.85
C TRP A 137 -16.00 1.97 19.04
N SER A 138 -15.70 0.67 19.14
CA SER A 138 -16.14 -0.15 20.27
C SER A 138 -15.22 -0.03 21.50
N PHE A 139 -14.08 0.65 21.35
CA PHE A 139 -13.15 1.00 22.41
C PHE A 139 -13.61 2.22 23.23
#